data_AF-A0A2D6RK94-F1
#
_entry.id   AF-A0A2D6RK94-F1
#
_cell.length_a   1.000
_cell.length_b   1.000
_cell.length_c   1.000
_cell.angle_alpha   90.00
_cell.angle_beta   90.00
_cell.angle_gamma   90.00
#
_symmetry.space_group_name_H-M   'P 1'
#
loop_
_entity.id
_entity.type
_entity.pdbx_description
1 polymer ?
#
loop_
_entity_poly.entity_id
_entity_poly.type
_entity_poly.pdbx_seq_one_letter_code
_entity_poly.pdbx_strand_id
1 'polypeptide(L)'
;MEPAEEYFQEYLNKHRIPFWFIQQDKKTFSKTVKQLNTKRPDFFILIPNIGFILVDIKDMEPLRKHKKFCIGFKETEKYNNLQKLFNMQVWYIISNKHTHYSTWYCMPASKARTYKHFQVKEDYYSIPVEDFTQLSTHEPIYNLLVK
;
A
#
# COMPACT_ATOMS: atom_id res chain seq x y z
N MET A 1 -0.75 4.57 15.37
CA MET A 1 -1.41 4.15 14.13
C MET A 1 -2.04 5.41 13.56
N GLU A 2 -1.87 5.67 12.28
CA GLU A 2 -2.52 6.81 11.63
C GLU A 2 -4.02 6.52 11.41
N PRO A 3 -4.89 7.54 11.27
CA PRO A 3 -6.33 7.30 11.12
C PRO A 3 -6.67 6.34 9.97
N ALA A 4 -6.04 6.46 8.80
CA ALA A 4 -6.30 5.55 7.68
C ALA A 4 -5.96 4.08 8.01
N GLU A 5 -4.91 3.84 8.80
CA GLU A 5 -4.53 2.50 9.26
C GLU A 5 -5.59 1.94 10.22
N GLU A 6 -6.17 2.77 11.11
CA GLU A 6 -7.26 2.39 12.01
C GLU A 6 -8.51 1.97 11.23
N TYR A 7 -8.95 2.79 10.28
CA TYR A 7 -10.11 2.46 9.43
C TYR A 7 -9.86 1.21 8.57
N PHE A 8 -8.63 1.02 8.09
CA PHE A 8 -8.30 -0.18 7.34
C PHE A 8 -8.27 -1.42 8.24
N GLN A 9 -7.78 -1.31 9.46
CA GLN A 9 -7.84 -2.38 10.45
C GLN A 9 -9.29 -2.79 10.76
N GLU A 10 -10.18 -1.82 10.94
CA GLU A 10 -11.61 -2.07 11.10
C GLU A 10 -12.22 -2.76 9.89
N TYR A 11 -11.84 -2.34 8.68
CA TYR A 11 -12.25 -2.99 7.44
C TYR A 11 -11.81 -4.47 7.40
N LEU A 12 -10.56 -4.78 7.75
CA LEU A 12 -10.07 -6.17 7.80
C LEU A 12 -10.84 -7.00 8.84
N ASN A 13 -11.07 -6.45 10.03
CA ASN A 13 -11.84 -7.09 11.10
C ASN A 13 -13.30 -7.36 10.68
N LYS A 14 -13.97 -6.38 10.06
CA LYS A 14 -15.34 -6.50 9.54
C LYS A 14 -15.47 -7.69 8.58
N HIS A 15 -14.48 -7.87 7.71
CA HIS A 15 -14.44 -8.94 6.71
C HIS A 15 -13.81 -10.24 7.21
N ARG A 16 -13.47 -10.32 8.51
CA ARG A 16 -12.80 -11.48 9.15
C ARG A 16 -11.53 -11.91 8.40
N ILE A 17 -10.77 -10.94 7.91
CA ILE A 17 -9.51 -11.17 7.23
C ILE A 17 -8.40 -11.26 8.29
N PRO A 18 -7.61 -12.34 8.37
CA PRO A 18 -6.52 -12.41 9.34
C PRO A 18 -5.37 -11.48 8.93
N PHE A 19 -4.85 -10.71 9.89
CA PHE A 19 -3.73 -9.79 9.67
C PHE A 19 -2.84 -9.64 10.90
N TRP A 20 -1.62 -9.16 10.67
CA TRP A 20 -0.78 -8.56 11.69
C TRP A 20 -0.52 -7.10 11.35
N PHE A 21 -0.80 -6.21 12.30
CA PHE A 21 -0.29 -4.85 12.24
C PHE A 21 1.21 -4.88 12.53
N ILE A 22 1.98 -4.16 11.72
CA ILE A 22 3.42 -4.15 11.81
C ILE A 22 3.88 -2.84 12.42
N GLN A 23 4.38 -2.91 13.67
CA GLN A 23 4.94 -1.74 14.34
C GLN A 23 6.17 -1.20 13.58
N GLN A 24 6.37 0.11 13.48
CA GLN A 24 7.43 0.72 12.66
C GLN A 24 8.84 0.79 13.31
N ASP A 25 9.03 0.33 14.56
CA ASP A 25 10.31 0.47 15.27
C ASP A 25 11.44 -0.38 14.64
N LYS A 26 12.48 0.30 14.16
CA LYS A 26 13.67 -0.26 13.50
C LYS A 26 14.67 -0.93 14.45
N LYS A 27 14.49 -0.82 15.77
CA LYS A 27 15.36 -1.52 16.76
C LYS A 27 15.38 -3.03 16.55
N THR A 28 14.27 -3.58 16.06
CA THR A 28 14.05 -5.01 15.82
C THR A 28 14.70 -5.56 14.54
N PHE A 29 15.25 -4.70 13.67
CA PHE A 29 15.89 -5.16 12.43
C PHE A 29 17.31 -5.68 12.68
N SER A 30 17.61 -6.82 12.05
CA SER A 30 18.99 -7.31 11.94
C SER A 30 19.87 -6.28 11.22
N LYS A 31 21.18 -6.31 11.50
CA LYS A 31 22.14 -5.41 10.85
C LYS A 31 22.07 -5.51 9.32
N THR A 32 21.91 -6.71 8.80
CA THR A 32 21.80 -6.98 7.36
C THR A 32 20.56 -6.33 6.76
N VAL A 33 19.38 -6.46 7.38
CA VAL A 33 18.14 -5.85 6.85
C VAL A 33 18.25 -4.33 6.83
N LYS A 34 18.91 -3.71 7.81
CA LYS A 34 19.15 -2.26 7.83
C LYS A 34 19.97 -1.76 6.63
N GLN A 35 20.84 -2.61 6.07
CA GLN A 35 21.69 -2.26 4.91
C GLN A 35 20.95 -2.39 3.58
N LEU A 36 19.83 -3.12 3.51
CA LEU A 36 19.13 -3.41 2.25
C LEU A 36 18.26 -2.27 1.73
N ASN A 37 18.30 -1.10 2.37
CA ASN A 37 17.49 0.07 2.02
C ASN A 37 16.04 -0.31 1.70
N THR A 38 15.39 -1.05 2.60
CA THR A 38 13.97 -1.43 2.49
C THR A 38 13.11 -0.56 3.41
N LYS A 39 11.80 -0.57 3.19
CA LYS A 39 10.80 0.02 4.10
C LYS A 39 9.90 -1.10 4.65
N ARG A 40 9.42 -0.92 5.87
CA ARG A 40 8.47 -1.81 6.52
C ARG A 40 7.04 -1.41 6.13
N PRO A 41 6.25 -2.33 5.58
CA PRO A 41 4.82 -2.11 5.34
C PRO A 41 4.05 -2.05 6.67
N ASP A 42 2.81 -1.58 6.63
CA ASP A 42 1.98 -1.35 7.82
C ASP A 42 1.22 -2.62 8.23
N PHE A 43 0.83 -3.45 7.27
CA PHE A 43 0.09 -4.68 7.52
C PHE A 43 0.70 -5.89 6.79
N PHE A 44 0.65 -7.03 7.47
CA PHE A 44 0.80 -8.37 6.89
C PHE A 44 -0.58 -9.00 6.84
N ILE A 45 -1.13 -9.25 5.65
CA ILE A 45 -2.47 -9.79 5.48
C ILE A 45 -2.36 -11.24 5.00
N LEU A 46 -3.04 -12.16 5.69
CA LEU A 46 -3.11 -13.56 5.32
C LEU A 46 -4.34 -13.81 4.45
N ILE A 47 -4.12 -14.49 3.32
CA ILE A 47 -5.16 -14.83 2.37
C ILE A 47 -5.23 -16.36 2.26
N PRO A 48 -6.32 -16.99 2.74
CA PRO A 48 -6.46 -18.45 2.69
C PRO A 48 -6.22 -19.01 1.29
N ASN A 49 -5.48 -20.10 1.20
CA ASN A 49 -5.14 -20.83 -0.04
C ASN A 49 -4.27 -20.06 -1.05
N ILE A 50 -3.86 -18.81 -0.76
CA ILE A 50 -3.02 -18.00 -1.64
C ILE A 50 -1.69 -17.65 -0.96
N GLY A 51 -1.72 -17.32 0.33
CA GLY A 51 -0.53 -16.99 1.11
C GLY A 51 -0.72 -15.68 1.86
N PHE A 52 0.14 -14.70 1.61
CA PHE A 52 0.07 -13.40 2.25
C PHE A 52 0.37 -12.26 1.28
N ILE A 53 -0.13 -11.08 1.61
CA ILE A 53 0.28 -9.83 0.97
C ILE A 53 0.73 -8.84 2.03
N LEU A 54 1.70 -8.02 1.68
CA LEU A 54 2.11 -6.89 2.50
C LEU A 54 1.37 -5.65 2.01
N VAL A 55 0.92 -4.82 2.94
CA VAL A 55 0.16 -3.60 2.63
C VAL A 55 0.78 -2.40 3.32
N ASP A 56 0.97 -1.33 2.56
CA ASP A 56 1.29 0.01 3.06
C ASP A 56 0.08 0.92 2.84
N ILE A 57 -0.37 1.56 3.92
CA ILE A 57 -1.56 2.41 3.95
C ILE A 57 -1.16 3.85 3.69
N LYS A 58 -1.98 4.52 2.87
CA LYS A 58 -1.80 5.95 2.58
C LYS A 58 -3.10 6.71 2.82
N ASP A 59 -3.02 7.74 3.65
CA ASP A 59 -4.03 8.81 3.72
C ASP A 59 -3.65 9.90 2.70
N MET A 60 -4.18 9.82 1.48
CA MET A 60 -3.93 10.85 0.47
C MET A 60 -5.08 11.01 -0.51
N GLU A 61 -5.19 12.23 -1.04
CA GLU A 61 -6.17 12.59 -2.04
C GLU A 61 -5.56 12.64 -3.44
N PRO A 62 -6.31 12.27 -4.47
CA PRO A 62 -5.85 12.50 -5.83
C PRO A 62 -5.82 14.00 -6.13
N LEU A 63 -4.90 14.42 -7.00
CA LEU A 63 -4.83 15.79 -7.49
C LEU A 63 -6.16 16.17 -8.16
N ARG A 64 -6.88 17.14 -7.59
CA ARG A 64 -8.25 17.53 -8.01
C ARG A 64 -8.41 17.71 -9.52
N LYS A 65 -7.47 18.41 -10.17
CA LYS A 65 -7.53 18.72 -11.61
C LYS A 65 -7.23 17.51 -12.50
N HIS A 66 -6.43 16.57 -12.03
CA HIS A 66 -5.83 15.53 -12.87
C HIS A 66 -6.34 14.12 -12.56
N LYS A 67 -7.04 13.93 -11.43
CA LYS A 67 -7.48 12.61 -10.93
C LYS A 67 -6.32 11.60 -10.90
N LYS A 68 -5.20 12.03 -10.30
CA LYS A 68 -3.98 11.21 -10.16
C LYS A 68 -3.49 11.20 -8.72
N PHE A 69 -3.02 10.04 -8.27
CA PHE A 69 -2.23 9.93 -7.05
C PHE A 69 -0.74 10.17 -7.36
N CYS A 70 -0.05 10.82 -6.41
CA CYS A 70 1.39 11.05 -6.47
C CYS A 70 2.07 10.12 -5.45
N ILE A 71 2.59 9.00 -5.93
CA ILE A 71 3.21 7.98 -5.07
C ILE A 71 4.72 8.23 -4.99
N GLY A 72 5.27 8.27 -3.78
CA GLY A 72 6.68 8.60 -3.55
C GLY A 72 7.63 7.63 -4.26
N PHE A 73 8.54 8.16 -5.08
CA PHE A 73 9.50 7.38 -5.86
C PHE A 73 10.43 6.55 -4.95
N LYS A 74 11.09 7.22 -3.98
CA LYS A 74 12.04 6.55 -3.08
C LYS A 74 11.39 5.43 -2.28
N GLU A 75 10.16 5.62 -1.84
CA GLU A 75 9.41 4.58 -1.13
C GLU A 75 9.08 3.40 -2.04
N THR A 76 8.57 3.68 -3.24
CA THR A 76 8.26 2.67 -4.24
C THR A 76 9.49 1.82 -4.55
N GLU A 77 10.66 2.43 -4.73
CA GLU A 77 11.90 1.69 -4.99
C GLU A 77 12.30 0.80 -3.79
N LYS A 78 12.09 1.24 -2.55
CA LYS A 78 12.34 0.40 -1.35
C LYS A 78 11.44 -0.83 -1.31
N TYR A 79 10.17 -0.68 -1.67
CA TYR A 79 9.24 -1.81 -1.74
C TYR A 79 9.52 -2.76 -2.90
N ASN A 80 9.93 -2.21 -4.04
CA ASN A 80 10.38 -3.03 -5.15
C ASN A 80 11.66 -3.81 -4.83
N ASN A 81 12.59 -3.23 -4.06
CA ASN A 81 13.75 -3.96 -3.57
C ASN A 81 13.35 -5.09 -2.62
N LEU A 82 12.37 -4.88 -1.74
CA LEU A 82 11.85 -5.94 -0.87
C LEU A 82 11.26 -7.10 -1.69
N GLN A 83 10.48 -6.79 -2.73
CA GLN A 83 9.95 -7.80 -3.64
C GLN A 83 11.05 -8.51 -4.42
N LYS A 84 12.03 -7.78 -4.97
CA LYS A 84 13.14 -8.35 -5.75
C LYS A 84 14.01 -9.29 -4.92
N LEU A 85 14.30 -8.93 -3.67
CA LEU A 85 15.23 -9.67 -2.80
C LEU A 85 14.57 -10.84 -2.07
N PHE A 86 13.29 -10.72 -1.70
CA PHE A 86 12.62 -11.66 -0.81
C PHE A 86 11.31 -12.22 -1.35
N ASN A 87 10.93 -11.88 -2.59
CA ASN A 87 9.63 -12.20 -3.17
C ASN A 87 8.44 -11.70 -2.30
N MET A 88 8.66 -10.61 -1.58
CA MET A 88 7.68 -10.00 -0.69
C MET A 88 7.02 -8.81 -1.39
N GLN A 89 5.92 -9.07 -2.10
CA GLN A 89 5.16 -8.03 -2.80
C GLN A 89 4.44 -7.12 -1.81
N VAL A 90 4.58 -5.80 -2.01
CA VAL A 90 3.86 -4.78 -1.24
C VAL A 90 2.79 -4.13 -2.11
N TRP A 91 1.61 -3.95 -1.54
CA TRP A 91 0.48 -3.26 -2.14
C TRP A 91 0.29 -1.90 -1.46
N TYR A 92 0.08 -0.87 -2.28
CA TYR A 92 -0.46 0.39 -1.80
C TYR A 92 -1.96 0.25 -1.64
N ILE A 93 -2.45 0.66 -0.47
CA ILE A 93 -3.87 0.78 -0.18
C ILE A 93 -4.13 2.21 0.27
N ILE A 94 -4.82 2.96 -0.59
CA ILE A 94 -4.98 4.40 -0.45
C ILE A 94 -6.43 4.70 -0.14
N SER A 95 -6.65 5.58 0.83
CA SER A 95 -7.95 6.20 1.05
C SER A 95 -7.76 7.60 1.61
N ASN A 96 -8.85 8.29 1.92
CA ASN A 96 -8.79 9.64 2.46
C ASN A 96 -10.05 9.99 3.26
N LYS A 97 -9.88 11.02 4.10
CA LYS A 97 -10.93 11.60 4.94
C LYS A 97 -12.12 12.12 4.15
N HIS A 98 -11.94 12.66 2.94
CA HIS A 98 -13.06 13.16 2.12
C HIS A 98 -14.03 12.08 1.66
N THR A 99 -13.54 10.86 1.46
CA THR A 99 -14.39 9.68 1.19
C THR A 99 -14.86 8.99 2.46
N HIS A 100 -14.57 9.53 3.65
CA HIS A 100 -14.83 8.89 4.94
C HIS A 100 -14.28 7.46 5.02
N TYR A 101 -13.14 7.20 4.36
CA TYR A 101 -12.54 5.86 4.26
C TYR A 101 -13.48 4.77 3.72
N SER A 102 -14.47 5.15 2.91
CA SER A 102 -15.46 4.22 2.34
C SER A 102 -15.00 3.51 1.07
N THR A 103 -13.93 4.03 0.44
CA THR A 103 -13.35 3.52 -0.80
C THR A 103 -11.84 3.36 -0.63
N TRP A 104 -11.32 2.20 -1.02
CA TRP A 104 -9.91 1.85 -1.02
C TRP A 104 -9.40 1.72 -2.45
N TYR A 105 -8.34 2.46 -2.79
CA TYR A 105 -7.65 2.38 -4.07
C TYR A 105 -6.41 1.52 -3.90
N CYS A 106 -6.37 0.39 -4.59
CA CYS A 106 -5.41 -0.67 -4.35
C CYS A 106 -4.54 -0.90 -5.59
N MET A 107 -3.21 -0.98 -5.40
CA MET A 107 -2.29 -1.26 -6.50
C MET A 107 -0.97 -1.87 -5.99
N PRO A 108 -0.38 -2.86 -6.69
CA PRO A 108 0.96 -3.33 -6.36
C PRO A 108 2.01 -2.21 -6.50
N ALA A 109 2.92 -2.09 -5.54
CA ALA A 109 4.02 -1.13 -5.60
C ALA A 109 4.93 -1.37 -6.81
N SER A 110 5.00 -2.59 -7.34
CA SER A 110 5.73 -2.90 -8.57
C SER A 110 5.11 -2.27 -9.82
N LYS A 111 3.78 -2.13 -9.87
CA LYS A 111 3.09 -1.50 -10.99
C LYS A 111 3.35 0.01 -11.02
N ALA A 112 3.58 0.66 -9.87
CA ALA A 112 3.87 2.09 -9.81
C ALA A 112 5.08 2.52 -10.68
N ARG A 113 6.08 1.64 -10.86
CA ARG A 113 7.30 1.92 -11.65
C ARG A 113 7.06 2.02 -13.15
N THR A 114 5.92 1.57 -13.65
CA THR A 114 5.57 1.67 -15.08
C THR A 114 5.06 3.07 -15.45
N TYR A 115 4.82 3.93 -14.46
CA TYR A 115 4.29 5.27 -14.66
C TYR A 115 5.37 6.33 -14.77
N LYS A 116 4.98 7.49 -15.30
CA LYS A 116 5.89 8.62 -15.47
C LYS A 116 6.39 9.11 -14.10
N HIS A 117 7.70 9.16 -13.97
CA HIS A 117 8.42 9.79 -12.86
C HIS A 117 8.52 11.30 -13.07
N PHE A 118 8.29 12.04 -12.00
CA PHE A 118 8.41 13.50 -11.94
C PHE A 118 9.30 13.90 -10.78
N GLN A 119 10.04 14.99 -10.97
CA GLN A 119 10.91 15.60 -9.96
C GLN A 119 10.42 17.01 -9.68
N VAL A 120 9.40 17.14 -8.83
CA VAL A 120 8.83 18.45 -8.47
C VAL A 120 8.73 18.52 -6.96
N LYS A 121 9.64 19.28 -6.34
CA LYS A 121 9.92 19.32 -4.88
C LYS A 121 10.41 17.99 -4.31
N GLU A 122 9.69 16.92 -4.58
CA GLU A 122 10.06 15.54 -4.29
C GLU A 122 9.82 14.66 -5.52
N ASP A 123 10.48 13.50 -5.54
CA ASP A 123 10.36 12.53 -6.63
C ASP A 123 9.13 11.64 -6.43
N TYR A 124 8.27 11.56 -7.44
CA TYR A 124 7.05 10.74 -7.39
C TYR A 124 6.69 10.12 -8.74
N TYR A 125 5.90 9.06 -8.68
CA TYR A 125 5.17 8.49 -9.81
C TYR A 125 3.76 9.09 -9.85
N SER A 126 3.32 9.57 -11.01
CA SER A 126 1.97 10.12 -11.20
C SER A 126 1.05 9.08 -11.82
N ILE A 127 0.09 8.59 -11.05
CA ILE A 127 -0.71 7.41 -11.39
C ILE A 127 -2.18 7.79 -11.49
N PRO A 128 -2.84 7.55 -12.65
CA PRO A 128 -4.29 7.74 -12.79
C PRO A 128 -5.08 6.94 -11.76
N VAL A 129 -6.13 7.53 -11.19
CA VAL A 129 -7.01 6.85 -10.21
C VAL A 129 -7.69 5.61 -10.81
N GLU A 130 -7.98 5.64 -12.11
CA GLU A 130 -8.60 4.54 -12.85
C GLU A 130 -7.73 3.27 -12.97
N ASP A 131 -6.41 3.40 -12.75
CA ASP A 131 -5.49 2.26 -12.82
C ASP A 131 -5.36 1.49 -11.50
N PHE A 132 -6.01 1.99 -10.44
CA PHE A 132 -6.13 1.31 -9.16
C PHE A 132 -7.38 0.43 -9.14
N THR A 133 -7.24 -0.77 -8.55
CA THR A 133 -8.41 -1.57 -8.22
C THR A 133 -9.14 -0.88 -7.07
N GLN A 134 -10.40 -0.53 -7.29
CA GLN A 134 -11.23 0.10 -6.26
C GLN A 134 -11.99 -0.98 -5.49
N LEU A 135 -11.95 -0.88 -4.16
CA LEU A 135 -12.75 -1.68 -3.24
C LEU A 135 -13.60 -0.77 -2.38
N SER A 136 -14.90 -1.05 -2.32
CA SER A 136 -15.76 -0.46 -1.30
C SER A 136 -15.58 -1.15 0.05
N THR A 137 -16.01 -0.51 1.14
CA THR A 137 -16.03 -1.13 2.48
C THR A 137 -16.94 -2.34 2.61
N HIS A 138 -17.75 -2.65 1.59
CA HIS A 138 -18.64 -3.80 1.53
C HIS A 138 -18.02 -4.99 0.78
N GLU A 139 -16.94 -4.77 0.04
CA GLU A 139 -16.24 -5.82 -0.71
C GLU A 139 -15.05 -6.33 0.09
N PRO A 140 -14.81 -7.66 0.13
CA PRO A 140 -13.63 -8.22 0.80
C PRO A 140 -12.36 -8.00 -0.02
N ILE A 141 -11.20 -7.93 0.66
CA ILE A 141 -9.91 -7.66 0.02
C ILE A 141 -9.49 -8.74 -0.98
N TYR A 142 -10.04 -9.95 -0.88
CA TYR A 142 -9.73 -11.05 -1.79
C TYR A 142 -10.08 -10.71 -3.25
N ASN A 143 -10.97 -9.74 -3.48
CA ASN A 143 -11.30 -9.22 -4.80
C ASN A 143 -10.10 -8.57 -5.52
N LEU A 144 -9.00 -8.26 -4.82
CA LEU A 144 -7.74 -7.83 -5.43
C LEU A 144 -7.07 -8.90 -6.28
N LEU A 145 -7.37 -10.18 -6.03
CA LEU A 145 -6.66 -11.32 -6.61
C LEU A 145 -7.44 -12.01 -7.74
N VAL A 146 -8.66 -11.56 -8.00
CA VAL A 146 -9.59 -12.17 -8.98
C VAL A 146 -9.69 -11.32 -10.27
N LYS A 147 -9.10 -10.12 -10.29
CA LYS A 147 -9.11 -9.17 -11.41
C LYS A 147 -7.71 -8.98 -11.96
#